data_AF-A0A7X3HBX8-F1
#
_entry.id   AF-A0A7X3HBX8-F1
#
_cell.length_a   1.000
_cell.length_b   1.000
_cell.length_c   1.000
_cell.angle_alpha   90.00
_cell.angle_beta   90.00
_cell.angle_gamma   90.00
#
_symmetry.space_group_name_H-M   'P 1'
#
loop_
_entity.id
_entity.type
_entity.pdbx_description
1 polymer ?
#
loop_
_entity_poly.entity_id
_entity_poly.type
_entity_poly.pdbx_seq_one_letter_code
_entity_poly.pdbx_strand_id
1 'polypeptide(L)'
;MSLTVLEFARSFVAGRLTAEVFSEAYIELWKIERDRKVLQLDEPSLSECLSSIFCAADMYEPDESTEEYELDDEVLRSEVASLVQEIISD
;
A
#
# COMPACT_ATOMS: atom_id res chain seq x y z
N MET A 1 2.33 -15.55 5.44
CA MET A 1 1.38 -14.43 5.46
C MET A 1 2.14 -13.13 5.68
N SER A 2 1.86 -12.15 4.86
CA SER A 2 2.57 -10.88 4.67
C SER A 2 2.12 -9.82 5.68
N LEU A 3 2.15 -10.18 6.96
CA LEU A 3 1.65 -9.32 8.04
C LEU A 3 2.48 -8.04 8.20
N THR A 4 3.78 -8.09 7.92
CA THR A 4 4.65 -6.92 8.01
C THR A 4 4.22 -5.82 7.04
N VAL A 5 3.96 -6.18 5.78
CA VAL A 5 3.51 -5.24 4.73
C VAL A 5 2.14 -4.66 5.08
N LEU A 6 1.22 -5.50 5.59
CA LEU A 6 -0.09 -5.03 6.06
C LEU A 6 0.02 -4.04 7.24
N GLU A 7 0.83 -4.33 8.25
CA GLU A 7 1.04 -3.44 9.39
C GLU A 7 1.75 -2.14 8.99
N PHE A 8 2.58 -2.18 7.95
CA PHE A 8 3.17 -0.98 7.36
C PHE A 8 2.10 -0.09 6.72
N ALA A 9 1.19 -0.65 5.93
CA ALA A 9 0.02 0.08 5.40
C ALA A 9 -0.87 0.66 6.50
N ARG A 10 -1.18 -0.11 7.55
CA ARG A 10 -1.94 0.38 8.72
C ARG A 10 -1.22 1.55 9.42
N SER A 11 0.11 1.52 9.47
CA SER A 11 0.91 2.60 10.05
C SER A 11 0.83 3.89 9.24
N PHE A 12 0.84 3.80 7.91
CA PHE A 12 0.63 4.95 7.03
C PHE A 12 -0.77 5.56 7.20
N VAL A 13 -1.82 4.72 7.20
CA VAL A 13 -3.21 5.17 7.44
C VAL A 13 -3.35 5.87 8.80
N ALA A 14 -2.63 5.38 9.83
CA ALA A 14 -2.58 6.01 11.15
C ALA A 14 -1.76 7.31 11.20
N GLY A 15 -1.26 7.82 10.08
CA GLY A 15 -0.49 9.06 9.98
C GLY A 15 0.94 8.97 10.54
N ARG A 16 1.49 7.77 10.70
CA ARG A 16 2.86 7.58 11.22
C ARG A 16 3.95 7.81 10.17
N LEU A 17 3.58 7.90 8.90
CA LEU A 17 4.47 8.01 7.75
C LEU A 17 3.94 9.08 6.80
N THR A 18 4.84 9.77 6.10
CA THR A 18 4.48 10.59 4.94
C THR A 18 4.13 9.69 3.76
N ALA A 19 3.43 10.24 2.75
CA ALA A 19 3.07 9.49 1.55
C ALA A 19 4.31 9.06 0.75
N GLU A 20 5.28 9.95 0.59
CA GLU A 20 6.59 9.68 -0.04
C GLU A 20 7.35 8.52 0.65
N VAL A 21 7.51 8.56 1.97
CA VAL A 21 8.19 7.47 2.69
C VAL A 21 7.42 6.17 2.58
N PHE A 22 6.09 6.25 2.61
CA PHE A 22 5.24 5.07 2.49
C PHE A 22 5.34 4.44 1.10
N SER A 23 5.20 5.22 0.03
CA SER A 23 5.16 4.70 -1.35
C SER A 23 6.44 3.95 -1.69
N GLU A 24 7.60 4.59 -1.47
CA GLU A 24 8.91 3.98 -1.73
C GLU A 24 9.14 2.72 -0.91
N ALA A 25 8.95 2.81 0.42
CA ALA A 25 9.25 1.70 1.31
C ALA A 25 8.26 0.54 1.16
N TYR A 26 6.98 0.82 0.89
CA TYR A 26 5.96 -0.20 0.66
C TYR A 26 6.30 -1.03 -0.58
N ILE A 27 6.64 -0.36 -1.70
CA ILE A 27 7.02 -1.01 -2.96
C ILE A 27 8.21 -1.95 -2.75
N GLU A 28 9.24 -1.51 -2.03
CA GLU A 28 10.42 -2.33 -1.77
C GLU A 28 10.14 -3.51 -0.82
N LEU A 29 9.38 -3.29 0.25
CA LEU A 29 8.96 -4.36 1.17
C LEU A 29 8.13 -5.42 0.45
N TRP A 30 7.18 -5.00 -0.39
CA TRP A 30 6.34 -5.90 -1.17
C TRP A 30 7.17 -6.75 -2.14
N LYS A 31 8.13 -6.14 -2.85
CA LYS A 31 9.06 -6.86 -3.75
C LYS A 31 9.92 -7.88 -2.98
N ILE A 32 10.44 -7.52 -1.81
CA ILE A 32 11.22 -8.44 -0.95
C ILE A 32 10.39 -9.67 -0.58
N GLU A 33 9.14 -9.46 -0.16
CA GLU A 33 8.24 -10.56 0.22
C GLU A 33 7.82 -11.41 -0.99
N ARG A 34 7.59 -10.79 -2.17
CA ARG A 34 7.37 -11.50 -3.43
C ARG A 34 8.53 -12.42 -3.78
N ASP A 35 9.75 -11.88 -3.75
CA ASP A 35 10.96 -12.60 -4.17
C ASP A 35 11.29 -13.75 -3.21
N ARG A 36 10.90 -13.61 -1.94
CA ARG A 36 10.97 -14.66 -0.92
C ARG A 36 9.79 -15.64 -0.96
N LYS A 37 8.84 -15.47 -1.89
CA LYS A 37 7.61 -16.25 -2.03
C LYS A 37 6.70 -16.20 -0.80
N VAL A 38 6.81 -15.16 0.01
CA VAL A 38 5.97 -14.97 1.21
C VAL A 38 4.54 -14.61 0.83
N LEU A 39 4.35 -13.77 -0.20
CA LEU A 39 3.04 -13.37 -0.71
C LEU A 39 2.18 -14.55 -1.18
N GLN A 40 2.79 -15.65 -1.62
CA GLN A 40 2.07 -16.85 -2.07
C GLN A 40 1.38 -17.60 -0.92
N LEU A 41 1.70 -17.23 0.32
CA LEU A 41 1.10 -17.78 1.53
C LEU A 41 -0.05 -16.91 2.05
N ASP A 42 -0.43 -15.85 1.33
CA ASP A 42 -1.53 -14.98 1.69
C ASP A 42 -2.87 -15.57 1.23
N GLU A 43 -3.89 -15.37 2.04
CA GLU A 43 -5.26 -15.62 1.61
C GLU A 43 -5.64 -14.66 0.47
N PRO A 44 -6.57 -15.03 -0.43
CA PRO A 44 -6.88 -14.24 -1.62
C PRO A 44 -7.20 -12.77 -1.33
N SER A 45 -7.98 -12.46 -0.30
CA SER A 45 -8.35 -11.08 0.07
C SER A 45 -7.14 -10.26 0.53
N LEU A 46 -6.23 -10.86 1.30
CA LEU A 46 -4.99 -10.22 1.69
C LEU A 46 -4.09 -9.99 0.48
N SER A 47 -3.93 -10.99 -0.38
CA SER A 47 -3.12 -10.87 -1.60
C SER A 47 -3.63 -9.75 -2.52
N GLU A 48 -4.95 -9.68 -2.71
CA GLU A 48 -5.60 -8.63 -3.52
C GLU A 48 -5.35 -7.25 -2.94
N CYS A 49 -5.68 -7.04 -1.66
CA CYS A 49 -5.45 -5.79 -0.95
C CYS A 49 -3.99 -5.33 -1.06
N LEU A 50 -3.02 -6.19 -0.76
CA LEU A 50 -1.60 -5.82 -0.80
C LEU A 50 -1.13 -5.45 -2.21
N SER A 51 -1.67 -6.10 -3.24
CA SER A 51 -1.38 -5.78 -4.64
C SER A 51 -2.05 -4.47 -5.09
N SER A 52 -3.27 -4.18 -4.63
CA SER A 52 -3.96 -2.91 -4.91
C SER A 52 -3.24 -1.73 -4.26
N ILE A 53 -2.76 -1.90 -3.02
CA ILE A 53 -1.94 -0.88 -2.34
C ILE A 53 -0.62 -0.67 -3.09
N PHE A 54 -0.01 -1.73 -3.65
CA PHE A 54 1.19 -1.59 -4.47
C PHE A 54 0.92 -0.69 -5.69
N CYS A 55 -0.18 -0.92 -6.41
CA CYS A 55 -0.58 -0.09 -7.54
C CYS A 55 -0.82 1.37 -7.12
N ALA A 56 -1.50 1.61 -6.01
CA ALA A 56 -1.73 2.96 -5.50
C ALA A 56 -0.41 3.67 -5.14
N ALA A 57 0.52 2.97 -4.47
CA ALA A 57 1.84 3.49 -4.15
C ALA A 57 2.68 3.82 -5.40
N ASP A 58 2.57 3.02 -6.47
CA ASP A 58 3.29 3.24 -7.74
C ASP A 58 2.73 4.42 -8.55
N MET A 59 1.49 4.83 -8.29
CA MET A 59 0.84 6.01 -8.90
C MET A 59 1.03 7.31 -8.10
N TYR A 60 1.73 7.26 -6.96
CA TYR A 60 1.94 8.44 -6.13
C TYR A 60 2.96 9.40 -6.78
N GLU A 61 2.60 10.68 -6.90
CA GLU A 61 3.48 11.75 -7.36
C GLU A 61 3.31 12.98 -6.45
N PRO A 62 4.37 13.42 -5.73
CA PRO A 62 4.31 14.58 -4.85
C PRO A 62 4.27 15.95 -5.57
N ASP A 63 4.58 16.04 -6.87
CA ASP A 63 4.65 17.32 -7.60
C ASP A 63 3.25 17.86 -7.97
N GLU A 64 3.09 19.18 -8.02
CA GLU A 64 1.82 19.86 -8.34
C GLU A 64 1.43 19.75 -9.83
N SER A 65 2.31 19.23 -10.68
CA SER A 65 2.03 18.95 -12.09
C SER A 65 1.53 17.52 -12.32
N THR A 66 0.72 16.99 -11.39
CA THR A 66 0.21 15.62 -11.46
C THR A 66 -0.74 15.40 -12.64
N GLU A 67 -0.54 14.32 -13.39
CA GLU A 67 -1.51 13.81 -14.38
C GLU A 67 -2.80 13.33 -13.68
N GLU A 68 -3.94 13.25 -14.39
CA GLU A 68 -5.25 12.91 -13.78
C GLU A 68 -5.30 11.53 -13.07
N TYR A 69 -4.34 10.65 -13.34
CA TYR A 69 -4.26 9.31 -12.75
C TYR A 69 -3.27 9.20 -11.59
N GLU A 70 -2.52 10.26 -11.30
CA GLU A 70 -1.54 10.30 -10.20
C GLU A 70 -2.22 10.66 -8.88
N LEU A 71 -1.65 10.18 -7.77
CA LEU A 71 -2.20 10.37 -6.43
C LEU A 71 -1.31 11.30 -5.61
N ASP A 72 -1.93 12.33 -5.01
CA ASP A 72 -1.30 13.14 -3.98
C ASP A 72 -1.29 12.44 -2.60
N ASP A 73 -0.72 13.10 -1.59
CA ASP A 73 -0.64 12.61 -0.22
C ASP A 73 -1.99 12.21 0.39
N GLU A 74 -3.03 13.03 0.18
CA GLU A 74 -4.34 12.83 0.80
C GLU A 74 -5.12 11.72 0.07
N VAL A 75 -5.07 11.73 -1.26
CA VAL A 75 -5.71 10.73 -2.11
C VAL A 75 -5.07 9.36 -1.86
N LEU A 76 -3.74 9.24 -1.87
CA LEU A 76 -3.06 7.98 -1.57
C LEU A 76 -3.47 7.45 -0.20
N ARG A 77 -3.50 8.30 0.84
CA ARG A 77 -3.88 7.87 2.19
C ARG A 77 -5.33 7.39 2.24
N SER A 78 -6.24 8.07 1.55
CA SER A 78 -7.65 7.68 1.47
C SER A 78 -7.82 6.31 0.80
N GLU A 79 -7.16 6.09 -0.35
CA GLU A 79 -7.20 4.82 -1.07
C GLU A 79 -6.63 3.66 -0.24
N VAL A 80 -5.48 3.85 0.41
CA VAL A 80 -4.92 2.81 1.29
C VAL A 80 -5.82 2.54 2.49
N ALA A 81 -6.48 3.57 3.03
CA ALA A 81 -7.42 3.39 4.14
C ALA A 81 -8.65 2.56 3.75
N SER A 82 -9.20 2.75 2.55
CA SER A 82 -10.35 1.96 2.07
C SER A 82 -9.96 0.48 1.91
N LEU A 83 -8.84 0.22 1.22
CA LEU A 83 -8.33 -1.14 0.98
C LEU A 83 -8.03 -1.90 2.28
N VAL A 84 -7.48 -1.22 3.28
CA VAL A 84 -7.16 -1.83 4.59
C VAL A 84 -8.43 -2.11 5.42
N GLN A 85 -9.50 -1.31 5.25
CA GLN A 85 -10.77 -1.52 5.94
C GLN A 85 -11.53 -2.75 5.41
N GLU A 86 -11.42 -3.05 4.12
CA GLU A 86 -12.04 -4.23 3.51
C GLU A 86 -11.54 -5.53 4.16
N ILE A 87 -10.24 -5.61 4.50
CA ILE A 87 -9.68 -6.77 5.23
C ILE A 87 -10.27 -6.96 6.63
N ILE A 88 -10.68 -5.89 7.33
CA ILE A 88 -11.21 -5.99 8.70
C ILE A 88 -12.64 -6.56 8.69
N SER A 89 -13.31 -6.50 7.54
CA SER A 89 -14.73 -6.86 7.39
C SER A 89 -14.96 -8.32 6.99
N ASP A 90 -13.88 -9.07 6.71
CA ASP A 90 -13.86 -10.53 6.45
C ASP A 90 -13.51 -11.34 7.72
#